data_AF-A0A845XCG9-F1
#
_entry.id   AF-A0A845XCG9-F1
#
_cell.length_a   1.000
_cell.length_b   1.000
_cell.length_c   1.000
_cell.angle_alpha   90.00
_cell.angle_beta   90.00
_cell.angle_gamma   90.00
#
_symmetry.space_group_name_H-M   'P 1'
#
loop_
_entity.id
_entity.type
_entity.pdbx_description
1 polymer ?
#
loop_
_entity_poly.entity_id
_entity_poly.type
_entity_poly.pdbx_seq_one_letter_code
_entity_poly.pdbx_strand_id
1 'polypeptide(L)'
;MSQAKSFSDLNLRELVDAMRSPDGVDVQDRRHQLKTYPQCFVGSEAVDWLVAHLRISREEALEVGQQLIERQWITHVLRNHPFKDEYLFYCFC
;
A
#
# COMPACT_ATOMS: atom_id res chain seq x y z
N MET A 1 6.73 27.73 -4.29
CA MET A 1 6.74 26.66 -3.27
C MET A 1 5.35 26.04 -3.34
N SER A 2 5.07 24.80 -3.71
CA SER A 2 5.83 23.60 -4.04
C SER A 2 5.06 22.95 -5.21
N GLN A 3 5.72 22.42 -6.24
CA GLN A 3 5.02 21.66 -7.28
C GLN A 3 4.61 20.32 -6.69
N ALA A 4 3.30 20.07 -6.56
CA ALA A 4 2.79 18.74 -6.29
C ALA A 4 3.28 17.83 -7.43
N LYS A 5 4.03 16.78 -7.10
CA LYS A 5 4.35 15.74 -8.08
C LYS A 5 3.01 15.15 -8.53
N SER A 6 2.59 15.45 -9.75
CA SER A 6 1.47 14.72 -10.35
C SER A 6 1.91 13.26 -10.43
N PHE A 7 1.33 12.41 -9.58
CA PHE A 7 1.54 10.96 -9.61
C PHE A 7 1.04 10.31 -10.91
N SER A 8 0.64 11.09 -11.91
CA SER A 8 0.23 10.66 -13.26
C SER A 8 1.30 9.85 -13.98
N ASP A 9 2.58 10.08 -13.68
CA ASP A 9 3.70 9.44 -14.37
C ASP A 9 4.34 8.32 -13.54
N LEU A 10 3.88 8.10 -12.29
CA LEU A 10 4.08 6.77 -11.71
C LEU A 10 3.20 5.83 -12.52
N ASN A 11 3.84 4.96 -13.29
CA ASN A 11 3.13 3.81 -13.84
C ASN A 11 2.70 2.96 -12.65
N LEU A 12 1.50 3.21 -12.11
CA LEU A 12 0.97 2.53 -10.93
C LEU A 12 0.97 1.00 -11.12
N ARG A 13 0.89 0.54 -12.37
CA ARG A 13 1.07 -0.87 -12.70
C ARG A 13 2.47 -1.35 -12.36
N GLU A 14 3.51 -0.64 -12.81
CA GLU A 14 4.90 -0.97 -12.46
C GLU A 14 5.13 -0.89 -10.94
N LEU A 15 4.53 0.10 -10.27
CA LEU A 15 4.60 0.20 -8.82
C LEU A 15 3.96 -1.02 -8.14
N VAL A 16 2.77 -1.43 -8.58
CA VAL A 16 2.08 -2.61 -8.05
C VAL A 16 2.86 -3.89 -8.35
N ASP A 17 3.44 -4.01 -9.54
CA ASP A 17 4.30 -5.14 -9.91
C ASP A 17 5.53 -5.20 -9.00
N ALA A 18 6.14 -4.05 -8.69
CA ALA A 18 7.25 -3.95 -7.73
C ALA A 18 6.80 -4.30 -6.30
N MET A 19 5.63 -3.85 -5.85
CA MET A 19 5.06 -4.20 -4.55
C MET A 19 4.79 -5.70 -4.43
N ARG A 20 4.42 -6.38 -5.52
CA ARG A 20 4.19 -7.84 -5.57
C ARG A 20 5.47 -8.67 -5.70
N SER A 21 6.61 -8.02 -5.95
CA SER A 21 7.89 -8.72 -6.10
C SER A 21 8.36 -9.33 -4.76
N PRO A 22 9.31 -10.29 -4.77
CA PRO A 22 9.87 -10.83 -3.54
C PRO A 22 10.53 -9.79 -2.62
N ASP A 23 11.03 -8.69 -3.20
CA ASP A 23 11.62 -7.55 -2.48
C ASP A 23 10.57 -6.43 -2.21
N GLY A 24 9.30 -6.75 -2.45
CA GLY A 24 8.14 -5.87 -2.32
C GLY A 24 7.63 -5.76 -0.87
N VAL A 25 6.32 -5.57 -0.73
CA VAL A 25 5.68 -5.61 0.59
C VAL A 25 5.56 -7.04 1.10
N ASP A 26 5.60 -7.24 2.41
CA ASP A 26 5.51 -8.58 3.01
C ASP A 26 4.09 -9.17 2.90
N VAL A 27 3.85 -9.93 1.83
CA VAL A 27 2.56 -10.61 1.59
C VAL A 27 2.57 -11.99 2.23
N GLN A 28 1.70 -12.19 3.21
CA GLN A 28 1.54 -13.48 3.88
C GLN A 28 0.16 -13.60 4.54
N ASP A 29 -0.20 -14.82 4.90
CA ASP A 29 -1.41 -15.10 5.66
C ASP A 29 -1.23 -14.62 7.10
N ARG A 30 -2.08 -13.68 7.53
CA ARG A 30 -2.03 -13.12 8.89
C ARG A 30 -3.27 -13.48 9.68
N ARG A 31 -3.10 -13.85 10.94
CA ARG A 31 -4.20 -14.11 11.86
C ARG A 31 -4.38 -12.93 12.80
N HIS A 32 -5.62 -12.44 12.91
CA HIS A 32 -6.00 -11.47 13.91
C HIS A 32 -7.27 -11.94 14.62
N GLN A 33 -7.17 -12.07 15.95
CA GLN A 33 -8.19 -12.71 16.79
C GLN A 33 -8.50 -14.15 16.32
N LEU A 34 -9.76 -14.40 15.94
CA LEU A 34 -10.25 -15.71 15.50
C LEU A 34 -10.38 -15.81 13.97
N LYS A 35 -9.87 -14.81 13.22
CA LYS A 35 -9.95 -14.78 11.76
C LYS A 35 -8.56 -14.79 11.12
N THR A 36 -8.43 -15.59 10.07
CA THR A 36 -7.27 -15.58 9.18
C THR A 36 -7.58 -14.74 7.96
N TYR A 37 -6.65 -13.88 7.60
CA TYR A 37 -6.67 -13.04 6.41
C TYR A 37 -5.57 -13.54 5.47
N PRO A 38 -5.91 -14.23 4.38
CA PRO A 38 -4.91 -14.77 3.48
C PRO A 38 -4.27 -13.66 2.64
N GLN A 39 -2.99 -13.86 2.29
CA GLN A 39 -2.27 -13.08 1.29
C GLN A 39 -2.44 -11.55 1.44
N CYS A 40 -2.32 -11.06 2.67
CA CYS A 40 -2.41 -9.64 2.97
C CYS A 40 -1.03 -9.06 3.30
N PHE A 41 -0.94 -7.75 3.45
CA PHE A 41 0.22 -7.00 3.93
C PHE A 41 -0.24 -5.92 4.93
N VAL A 42 0.68 -5.40 5.74
CA VAL A 42 0.36 -4.38 6.75
C VAL A 42 0.51 -2.97 6.16
N GLY A 43 -0.43 -2.07 6.47
CA GLY A 43 -0.42 -0.68 6.00
C GLY A 43 0.85 0.08 6.34
N SER A 44 1.28 0.06 7.60
CA SER A 44 2.52 0.72 8.03
C SER A 44 3.79 0.16 7.36
N GLU A 45 3.85 -1.16 7.15
CA GLU A 45 4.96 -1.81 6.44
C GLU A 45 4.98 -1.40 4.95
N ALA A 46 3.81 -1.26 4.33
CA ALA A 46 3.71 -0.76 2.96
C ALA A 46 4.13 0.72 2.86
N VAL A 47 3.81 1.54 3.87
CA VAL A 47 4.30 2.95 3.93
C VAL A 47 5.82 2.98 4.02
N ASP A 48 6.42 2.18 4.91
CA ASP A 48 7.88 2.08 5.04
C ASP A 48 8.53 1.68 3.71
N TRP A 49 7.94 0.69 3.02
CA TRP A 49 8.41 0.25 1.70
C TRP A 49 8.29 1.35 0.65
N LEU A 50 7.15 2.05 0.56
CA LEU A 50 6.93 3.13 -0.41
C LEU A 50 7.90 4.30 -0.19
N VAL A 51 8.15 4.69 1.07
CA VAL A 51 9.13 5.71 1.45
C VAL A 51 10.53 5.32 0.98
N ALA A 52 10.92 4.07 1.21
CA ALA A 52 12.24 3.58 0.82
C ALA A 52 12.39 3.45 -0.71
N HIS A 53 11.36 2.92 -1.39
CA HIS A 53 11.37 2.63 -2.82
C HIS A 53 11.29 3.89 -3.67
N LEU A 54 10.38 4.82 -3.33
CA LEU A 54 10.13 6.04 -4.09
C LEU A 54 10.93 7.26 -3.58
N ARG A 55 11.60 7.14 -2.43
CA ARG A 55 12.32 8.24 -1.77
C ARG A 55 11.43 9.45 -1.51
N ILE A 56 10.26 9.19 -0.92
CA ILE A 56 9.20 10.16 -0.62
C ILE A 56 8.94 10.26 0.89
N SER A 57 8.20 11.28 1.34
CA SER A 57 7.75 11.39 2.73
C SER A 57 6.66 10.36 3.06
N ARG A 58 6.38 10.16 4.36
CA ARG A 58 5.26 9.30 4.78
C ARG A 58 3.91 9.85 4.32
N GLU A 59 3.76 11.17 4.35
CA GLU A 59 2.56 11.86 3.84
C GLU A 59 2.37 11.61 2.35
N GLU A 60 3.42 11.74 1.54
CA GLU A 60 3.38 11.40 0.11
C GLU A 60 3.07 9.90 -0.11
N ALA A 61 3.61 9.01 0.73
CA ALA A 61 3.31 7.57 0.66
C ALA A 61 1.84 7.25 0.99
N LEU A 62 1.24 7.99 1.93
CA LEU A 62 -0.19 7.88 2.23
C LEU A 62 -1.04 8.30 1.03
N GLU A 63 -0.68 9.38 0.33
CA GLU A 63 -1.35 9.81 -0.89
C GLU A 63 -1.23 8.77 -2.02
N VAL A 64 -0.07 8.13 -2.18
CA VAL A 64 0.13 7.04 -3.14
C VAL A 64 -0.74 5.84 -2.80
N GLY A 65 -0.70 5.36 -1.55
CA GLY A 65 -1.50 4.22 -1.12
C GLY A 65 -3.01 4.48 -1.23
N GLN A 66 -3.44 5.72 -0.99
CA GLN A 66 -4.82 6.14 -1.19
C GLN A 66 -5.23 6.06 -2.68
N GLN A 67 -4.37 6.52 -3.60
CA GLN A 67 -4.62 6.37 -5.04
C GLN A 67 -4.67 4.90 -5.48
N LEU A 68 -3.87 4.02 -4.87
CA LEU A 68 -3.92 2.58 -5.13
C LEU A 68 -5.26 1.97 -4.68
N ILE A 69 -5.83 2.42 -3.57
CA ILE A 69 -7.18 2.01 -3.13
C ILE A 69 -8.26 2.52 -4.08
N GLU A 70 -8.24 3.80 -4.42
CA GLU A 70 -9.26 4.43 -5.27
C GLU A 70 -9.31 3.81 -6.67
N ARG A 71 -8.15 3.39 -7.19
CA ARG A 71 -8.02 2.69 -8.48
C ARG A 71 -8.14 1.17 -8.35
N GLN A 72 -8.49 0.66 -7.16
CA GLN A 72 -8.74 -0.75 -6.89
C GLN A 72 -7.54 -1.68 -7.15
N TRP A 73 -6.31 -1.19 -7.00
CA TRP A 73 -5.11 -2.04 -7.03
C TRP A 73 -4.90 -2.79 -5.73
N ILE A 74 -5.24 -2.14 -4.61
CA ILE A 74 -5.22 -2.70 -3.26
C ILE A 74 -6.54 -2.38 -2.55
N THR A 75 -6.88 -3.13 -1.51
CA THR A 75 -8.05 -2.84 -0.70
C THR A 75 -7.82 -3.23 0.75
N HIS A 76 -8.42 -2.50 1.69
CA HIS A 76 -8.48 -2.94 3.08
C HIS A 76 -9.26 -4.26 3.14
N VAL A 77 -8.80 -5.24 3.92
CA VAL A 77 -9.41 -6.58 3.96
C VAL A 77 -10.89 -6.59 4.39
N LEU A 78 -11.36 -5.52 5.04
CA LEU A 78 -12.78 -5.30 5.40
C LEU A 78 -13.46 -4.20 4.57
N ARG A 79 -12.78 -3.59 3.59
CA ARG A 79 -13.30 -2.55 2.67
C ARG A 79 -13.96 -1.33 3.35
N ASN A 80 -13.52 -1.00 4.56
CA ASN A 80 -14.16 0.00 5.43
C ASN A 80 -13.20 1.12 5.87
N HIS A 81 -11.94 1.11 5.40
CA HIS A 81 -10.94 2.10 5.78
C HIS A 81 -10.21 2.65 4.54
N PRO A 82 -9.81 3.93 4.57
CA PRO A 82 -8.85 4.48 3.62
C PRO A 82 -7.46 3.85 3.84
N PHE A 83 -6.49 4.26 3.03
CA PHE A 83 -5.12 3.82 3.25
C PHE A 83 -4.56 4.51 4.49
N LYS A 84 -3.90 3.74 5.36
CA LYS A 84 -3.39 4.23 6.64
C LYS A 84 -2.05 3.62 6.98
N ASP A 85 -1.23 4.46 7.61
CA ASP A 85 0.03 4.11 8.25
C ASP A 85 -0.22 3.51 9.65
N GLU A 86 -0.92 2.37 9.67
CA GLU A 86 -1.33 1.68 10.89
C GLU A 86 -1.18 0.16 10.70
N TYR A 87 -1.29 -0.60 11.80
CA TYR A 87 -1.37 -2.06 11.76
C TYR A 87 -2.75 -2.54 11.28
N LEU A 88 -3.07 -2.21 10.03
CA LEU A 88 -4.25 -2.62 9.29
C LEU A 88 -3.85 -3.50 8.11
N PHE A 89 -4.72 -4.42 7.73
CA PHE A 89 -4.42 -5.37 6.67
C PHE A 89 -5.03 -4.93 5.35
N TYR A 90 -4.21 -5.01 4.31
CA TYR A 90 -4.58 -4.74 2.93
C TYR A 90 -4.23 -5.95 2.08
N CYS A 91 -5.00 -6.20 1.04
CA CYS A 91 -4.65 -7.20 0.03
C CYS A 91 -4.68 -6.56 -1.35
N PHE A 92 -3.96 -7.17 -2.27
CA PHE A 92 -4.08 -6.82 -3.68
C PHE A 92 -5.42 -7.30 -4.24
N CYS A 93 -6.01 -6.53 -5.14
CA CYS A 93 -7.14 -6.97 -5.95
C CYS A 93 -6.70 -7.90 -7.09
#